data_AF-A0A1J4RYT7-F1
#
_entry.id   AF-A0A1J4RYT7-F1
#
_cell.length_a   1.000
_cell.length_b   1.000
_cell.length_c   1.000
_cell.angle_alpha   90.00
_cell.angle_beta   90.00
_cell.angle_gamma   90.00
#
_symmetry.space_group_name_H-M   'P 1'
#
loop_
_entity.id
_entity.type
_entity.pdbx_description
1 polymer ?
#
loop_
_entity_poly.entity_id
_entity_poly.type
_entity_poly.pdbx_seq_one_letter_code
_entity_poly.pdbx_strand_id
1 'polypeptide(L)'
;MGNKTRIVIDDRDKKEKTVSLSFKTKEIGTISIEATVFKHDVQQQEFVKDKAIIFTLNGQIHGFLPRAFISQELGFSMLRDSLLVQVDCTNARTSFRQDLFMANRCNLKEGESLQILLDKITEVLKSSDALQELNQNRKNKILRENTGDEELLKSLFQSLPLDKDLLNLLKRGGNLDFFKVHRHLENDDSAMQKHVQTSPLASKRFPSIFKLNRNMEKNGVYIKSIPLNGKGTIEFETDVEDEYLFRPHERGEFQIQILGLRNSEITGGTRRVRPQKVEDTFNVTVAGPTNNSIKVAFEPKDSLSVGEEIELNARLSSPSGDLESIFYIKIIDPKKQQEKSQSERPQPPALPIPIRVYAKPENEDEKAWADFTPHWTGDDIIKVVPGESEKIVEGIAINMDSFVIKRYLSKNRINTENGIKFIKDKYFTSVYLHGLFLYGIFDKLNKLDDNPRYDIEELIPTLMKPYSSFLVYENIDETILSTLRVE
;
A
#
# COMPACT_ATOMS: atom_id res chain seq x y z
N MET A 1 -0.12 -14.05 -32.55
CA MET A 1 -0.15 -14.13 -31.07
C MET A 1 -0.21 -12.70 -30.54
N GLY A 2 -1.28 -12.31 -29.83
CA GLY A 2 -1.39 -10.96 -29.26
C GLY A 2 -0.52 -10.78 -28.02
N ASN A 3 -0.17 -9.54 -27.66
CA ASN A 3 0.63 -9.24 -26.47
C ASN A 3 0.02 -9.84 -25.18
N LYS A 4 -1.32 -9.89 -25.09
CA LYS A 4 -2.06 -10.54 -24.02
C LYS A 4 -1.75 -12.03 -23.86
N THR A 5 -1.53 -12.74 -24.97
CA THR A 5 -1.21 -14.17 -24.97
C THR A 5 0.23 -14.42 -24.54
N ARG A 6 1.20 -13.57 -24.95
CA ARG A 6 2.60 -13.68 -24.49
C ARG A 6 2.71 -13.42 -22.99
N ILE A 7 2.10 -12.33 -22.49
CA ILE A 7 2.16 -11.97 -21.08
C ILE A 7 1.49 -13.04 -20.20
N VAL A 8 0.38 -13.67 -20.62
CA VAL A 8 -0.33 -14.65 -19.78
C VAL A 8 0.23 -16.08 -19.90
N ILE A 9 0.78 -16.48 -21.05
CA ILE A 9 1.20 -17.86 -21.30
C ILE A 9 2.71 -18.08 -21.10
N ASP A 10 3.59 -17.15 -21.48
CA ASP A 10 5.05 -17.36 -21.45
C ASP A 10 5.71 -16.95 -20.11
N ASP A 11 5.05 -16.13 -19.29
CA ASP A 11 5.75 -15.37 -18.23
C ASP A 11 5.15 -15.54 -16.82
N ARG A 12 4.42 -16.62 -16.53
CA ARG A 12 3.91 -16.89 -15.17
C ARG A 12 5.00 -16.82 -14.10
N ASP A 13 6.22 -17.27 -14.42
CA ASP A 13 7.35 -17.25 -13.49
C ASP A 13 7.99 -15.86 -13.33
N LYS A 14 7.70 -14.91 -14.22
CA LYS A 14 8.24 -13.53 -14.15
C LYS A 14 7.29 -12.55 -13.45
N LYS A 15 6.05 -12.95 -13.20
CA LYS A 15 5.04 -12.14 -12.53
C LYS A 15 5.13 -12.32 -11.02
N GLU A 16 4.98 -11.23 -10.31
CA GLU A 16 4.83 -11.23 -8.85
C GLU A 16 3.34 -11.24 -8.48
N LYS A 17 2.53 -10.39 -9.12
CA LYS A 17 1.09 -10.30 -8.86
C LYS A 17 0.35 -9.69 -10.03
N THR A 18 -0.90 -10.09 -10.25
CA THR A 18 -1.81 -9.42 -11.18
C THR A 18 -3.07 -8.99 -10.46
N VAL A 19 -3.52 -7.76 -10.69
CA VAL A 19 -4.73 -7.20 -10.09
C VAL A 19 -5.72 -6.88 -11.20
N SER A 20 -6.91 -7.49 -11.13
CA SER A 20 -8.03 -7.17 -12.01
C SER A 20 -8.86 -6.04 -11.43
N LEU A 21 -9.08 -5.01 -12.22
CA LEU A 21 -9.90 -3.85 -11.87
C LEU A 21 -10.85 -3.57 -13.03
N SER A 22 -12.05 -3.10 -12.75
CA SER A 22 -12.93 -2.57 -13.79
C SER A 22 -13.83 -1.50 -13.22
N PHE A 23 -14.27 -0.60 -14.08
CA PHE A 23 -15.28 0.38 -13.70
C PHE A 23 -16.29 0.55 -14.81
N LYS A 24 -17.50 0.91 -14.39
CA LYS A 24 -18.63 1.14 -15.27
C LYS A 24 -19.31 2.45 -14.92
N THR A 25 -19.33 3.37 -15.88
CA THR A 25 -20.02 4.66 -15.75
C THR A 25 -20.92 4.90 -16.96
N LYS A 26 -21.87 5.83 -16.79
CA LYS A 26 -22.78 6.21 -17.88
C LYS A 26 -22.02 6.93 -18.99
N GLU A 27 -21.06 7.78 -18.69
CA GLU A 27 -20.35 8.55 -19.72
C GLU A 27 -19.38 7.68 -20.54
N ILE A 28 -18.62 6.83 -19.87
CA ILE A 28 -17.50 6.10 -20.48
C ILE A 28 -17.96 4.73 -21.00
N GLY A 29 -18.91 4.08 -20.33
CA GLY A 29 -19.23 2.67 -20.52
C GLY A 29 -18.41 1.78 -19.59
N THR A 30 -18.09 0.56 -20.03
CA THR A 30 -17.30 -0.40 -19.23
C THR A 30 -15.84 -0.37 -19.65
N ILE A 31 -14.95 -0.16 -18.70
CA ILE A 31 -13.50 -0.25 -18.88
C ILE A 31 -12.97 -1.36 -17.98
N SER A 32 -12.15 -2.25 -18.55
CA SER A 32 -11.42 -3.27 -17.79
C SER A 32 -9.94 -2.89 -17.72
N ILE A 33 -9.36 -3.00 -16.53
CA ILE A 33 -7.97 -2.66 -16.24
C ILE A 33 -7.29 -3.91 -15.66
N GLU A 34 -6.16 -4.27 -16.24
CA GLU A 34 -5.30 -5.34 -15.76
C GLU A 34 -3.96 -4.71 -15.35
N ALA A 35 -3.64 -4.78 -14.06
CA ALA A 35 -2.38 -4.29 -13.51
C ALA A 35 -1.48 -5.49 -13.19
N THR A 36 -0.44 -5.70 -14.00
CA THR A 36 0.55 -6.77 -13.80
C THR A 36 1.82 -6.17 -13.20
N VAL A 37 2.24 -6.73 -12.07
CA VAL A 37 3.50 -6.39 -11.39
C VAL A 37 4.51 -7.52 -11.65
N PHE A 38 5.65 -7.18 -12.24
CA PHE A 38 6.74 -8.10 -12.55
C PHE A 38 7.77 -8.15 -11.42
N LYS A 39 8.45 -9.29 -11.25
CA LYS A 39 9.58 -9.44 -10.30
C LYS A 39 10.73 -8.47 -10.65
N HIS A 40 11.54 -8.12 -9.66
CA HIS A 40 12.59 -7.08 -9.78
C HIS A 40 13.78 -7.50 -10.68
N ASP A 41 14.02 -8.80 -10.79
CA ASP A 41 15.11 -9.44 -11.54
C ASP A 41 14.83 -9.57 -13.05
N VAL A 42 13.62 -9.23 -13.50
CA VAL A 42 13.22 -9.35 -14.91
C VAL A 42 13.64 -8.10 -15.68
N GLN A 43 14.48 -8.26 -16.72
CA GLN A 43 14.84 -7.17 -17.63
C GLN A 43 13.61 -6.67 -18.41
N GLN A 44 12.98 -5.60 -17.92
CA GLN A 44 11.72 -5.05 -18.42
C GLN A 44 11.82 -4.42 -19.82
N GLN A 45 13.02 -4.25 -20.38
CA GLN A 45 13.22 -3.75 -21.75
C GLN A 45 12.58 -4.68 -22.79
N GLU A 46 12.43 -5.97 -22.48
CA GLU A 46 11.81 -6.96 -23.36
C GLU A 46 10.26 -6.86 -23.39
N PHE A 47 9.65 -6.26 -22.36
CA PHE A 47 8.19 -6.28 -22.16
C PHE A 47 7.52 -4.89 -22.19
N VAL A 48 8.18 -3.88 -21.61
CA VAL A 48 7.54 -2.60 -21.26
C VAL A 48 8.15 -1.41 -22.02
N LYS A 49 9.42 -1.46 -22.46
CA LYS A 49 10.16 -0.27 -22.96
C LYS A 49 9.80 0.97 -22.11
N ASP A 50 9.40 2.09 -22.70
CA ASP A 50 9.00 3.31 -21.98
C ASP A 50 7.49 3.36 -21.64
N LYS A 51 6.72 2.31 -21.92
CA LYS A 51 5.24 2.31 -21.86
C LYS A 51 4.73 1.70 -20.56
N ALA A 52 4.16 2.49 -19.67
CA ALA A 52 3.58 1.98 -18.43
C ALA A 52 2.11 1.58 -18.54
N ILE A 53 1.33 2.38 -19.26
CA ILE A 53 -0.09 2.11 -19.48
C ILE A 53 -0.32 1.89 -20.96
N ILE A 54 -1.01 0.83 -21.33
CA ILE A 54 -1.31 0.46 -22.71
C ILE A 54 -2.83 0.43 -22.88
N PHE A 55 -3.33 1.18 -23.86
CA PHE A 55 -4.74 1.22 -24.21
C PHE A 55 -5.00 0.27 -25.35
N THR A 56 -6.04 -0.56 -25.21
CA THR A 56 -6.38 -1.59 -26.19
C THR A 56 -7.82 -1.51 -26.66
N LEU A 57 -8.03 -1.87 -27.92
CA LEU A 57 -9.32 -2.10 -28.56
C LEU A 57 -9.29 -3.45 -29.26
N ASN A 58 -10.21 -4.35 -28.91
CA ASN A 58 -10.25 -5.72 -29.41
C ASN A 58 -8.89 -6.44 -29.28
N GLY A 59 -8.16 -6.16 -28.18
CA GLY A 59 -6.82 -6.69 -27.93
C GLY A 59 -5.68 -6.09 -28.77
N GLN A 60 -5.96 -5.11 -29.63
CA GLN A 60 -4.94 -4.35 -30.37
C GLN A 60 -4.55 -3.10 -29.59
N ILE A 61 -3.29 -2.69 -29.65
CA ILE A 61 -2.81 -1.44 -29.01
C ILE A 61 -3.25 -0.24 -29.83
N HIS A 62 -3.82 0.76 -29.15
CA HIS A 62 -4.29 2.00 -29.74
C HIS A 62 -3.79 3.27 -29.02
N GLY A 63 -2.90 3.12 -28.04
CA GLY A 63 -2.26 4.23 -27.33
C GLY A 63 -1.43 3.74 -26.14
N PHE A 64 -0.58 4.61 -25.60
CA PHE A 64 0.18 4.32 -24.40
C PHE A 64 0.50 5.59 -23.60
N LEU A 65 0.84 5.41 -22.32
CA LEU A 65 1.37 6.47 -21.45
C LEU A 65 2.76 6.08 -20.93
N PRO A 66 3.62 7.08 -20.65
CA PRO A 66 4.97 6.87 -20.16
C PRO A 66 5.00 6.41 -18.70
N ARG A 67 6.13 5.81 -18.29
CA ARG A 67 6.38 5.36 -16.89
C ARG A 67 6.23 6.44 -15.84
N ALA A 68 6.50 7.70 -16.20
CA ALA A 68 6.34 8.85 -15.30
C ALA A 68 4.94 8.92 -14.67
N PHE A 69 3.91 8.46 -15.39
CA PHE A 69 2.54 8.40 -14.88
C PHE A 69 2.42 7.55 -13.60
N ILE A 70 3.14 6.43 -13.49
CA ILE A 70 3.06 5.57 -12.30
C ILE A 70 3.64 6.29 -11.07
N SER A 71 4.75 6.99 -11.23
CA SER A 71 5.38 7.71 -10.11
C SER A 71 4.67 9.02 -9.77
N GLN A 72 4.33 9.83 -10.77
CA GLN A 72 3.82 11.20 -10.59
C GLN A 72 2.32 11.20 -10.30
N GLU A 73 1.54 10.48 -11.10
CA GLU A 73 0.08 10.48 -10.96
C GLU A 73 -0.39 9.45 -9.94
N LEU A 74 0.15 8.22 -9.94
CA LEU A 74 -0.26 7.17 -9.01
C LEU A 74 0.44 7.25 -7.64
N GLY A 75 1.63 7.85 -7.56
CA GLY A 75 2.45 7.89 -6.34
C GLY A 75 3.16 6.56 -6.03
N PHE A 76 3.23 5.63 -6.98
CA PHE A 76 3.85 4.30 -6.78
C PHE A 76 5.30 4.30 -7.28
N SER A 77 6.18 5.07 -6.63
CA SER A 77 7.59 5.22 -7.02
C SER A 77 8.35 3.89 -7.14
N MET A 78 8.08 2.93 -6.25
CA MET A 78 8.76 1.62 -6.23
C MET A 78 8.21 0.63 -7.26
N LEU A 79 7.07 0.95 -7.87
CA LEU A 79 6.47 0.13 -8.93
C LEU A 79 6.71 0.71 -10.33
N ARG A 80 7.27 1.92 -10.44
CA ARG A 80 7.44 2.68 -11.70
C ARG A 80 7.99 1.83 -12.85
N ASP A 81 9.01 1.04 -12.59
CA ASP A 81 9.70 0.26 -13.63
C ASP A 81 9.08 -1.13 -13.83
N SER A 82 8.35 -1.64 -12.84
CA SER A 82 7.84 -3.03 -12.80
C SER A 82 6.34 -3.22 -13.00
N LEU A 83 5.58 -2.14 -13.09
CA LEU A 83 4.12 -2.18 -13.23
C LEU A 83 3.75 -1.91 -14.69
N LEU A 84 2.97 -2.83 -15.26
CA LEU A 84 2.32 -2.66 -16.56
C LEU A 84 0.82 -2.65 -16.36
N VAL A 85 0.17 -1.59 -16.85
CA VAL A 85 -1.29 -1.46 -16.79
C VAL A 85 -1.86 -1.59 -18.20
N GLN A 86 -2.67 -2.60 -18.43
CA GLN A 86 -3.42 -2.73 -19.67
C GLN A 86 -4.87 -2.27 -19.47
N VAL A 87 -5.30 -1.32 -20.27
CA VAL A 87 -6.65 -0.75 -20.24
C VAL A 87 -7.40 -1.21 -21.49
N ASP A 88 -8.40 -2.06 -21.31
CA ASP A 88 -9.27 -2.54 -22.38
C ASP A 88 -10.48 -1.62 -22.52
N CYS A 89 -10.51 -0.88 -23.63
CA CYS A 89 -11.55 0.08 -23.99
C CYS A 89 -12.60 -0.52 -24.95
N THR A 90 -12.58 -1.84 -25.20
CA THR A 90 -13.46 -2.50 -26.18
C THR A 90 -14.95 -2.25 -25.87
N ASN A 91 -15.31 -2.29 -24.59
CA ASN A 91 -16.69 -2.11 -24.11
C ASN A 91 -17.03 -0.66 -23.72
N ALA A 92 -16.15 0.28 -24.04
CA ALA A 92 -16.45 1.71 -23.89
C ALA A 92 -17.50 2.16 -24.91
N ARG A 93 -18.21 3.25 -24.59
CA ARG A 93 -19.22 3.84 -25.49
C ARG A 93 -18.59 4.26 -26.81
N THR A 94 -19.34 4.11 -27.90
CA THR A 94 -18.84 4.43 -29.26
C THR A 94 -18.42 5.89 -29.39
N SER A 95 -19.20 6.83 -28.86
CA SER A 95 -18.83 8.27 -28.83
C SER A 95 -17.51 8.49 -28.09
N PHE A 96 -17.39 7.91 -26.89
CA PHE A 96 -16.18 8.02 -26.08
C PHE A 96 -14.94 7.45 -26.76
N ARG A 97 -15.07 6.30 -27.45
CA ARG A 97 -13.98 5.69 -28.23
C ARG A 97 -13.54 6.58 -29.39
N GLN A 98 -14.50 7.20 -30.09
CA GLN A 98 -14.20 8.12 -31.20
C GLN A 98 -13.48 9.38 -30.72
N ASP A 99 -13.80 9.86 -29.52
CA ASP A 99 -13.14 11.01 -28.92
C ASP A 99 -11.77 10.69 -28.33
N LEU A 100 -11.53 9.44 -27.92
CA LEU A 100 -10.29 9.03 -27.27
C LEU A 100 -9.20 8.59 -28.25
N PHE A 101 -9.56 7.90 -29.34
CA PHE A 101 -8.59 7.24 -30.22
C PHE A 101 -8.40 7.93 -31.56
N MET A 102 -7.14 8.14 -31.93
CA MET A 102 -6.76 8.60 -33.26
C MET A 102 -6.59 7.43 -34.24
N ALA A 103 -6.68 7.70 -35.55
CA ALA A 103 -6.46 6.70 -36.60
C ALA A 103 -5.02 6.12 -36.60
N ASN A 104 -4.05 6.87 -36.07
CA ASN A 104 -2.63 6.52 -36.08
C ASN A 104 -2.25 5.39 -35.09
N ARG A 105 -3.17 4.96 -34.20
CA ARG A 105 -3.00 3.88 -33.19
C ARG A 105 -1.78 4.03 -32.25
N CYS A 106 -1.12 5.18 -32.27
CA CYS A 106 0.08 5.45 -31.48
C CYS A 106 -0.22 6.38 -30.31
N ASN A 107 -1.06 7.40 -30.55
CA ASN A 107 -1.36 8.44 -29.58
C ASN A 107 -2.86 8.48 -29.29
N LEU A 108 -3.19 8.83 -28.04
CA LEU A 108 -4.55 9.19 -27.65
C LEU A 108 -4.83 10.62 -28.05
N LYS A 109 -6.10 10.95 -28.31
CA LYS A 109 -6.53 12.31 -28.58
C LYS A 109 -6.60 13.10 -27.28
N GLU A 110 -5.85 14.19 -27.21
CA GLU A 110 -5.90 15.11 -26.08
C GLU A 110 -7.25 15.83 -26.06
N GLY A 111 -7.86 15.91 -24.87
CA GLY A 111 -9.16 16.51 -24.65
C GLY A 111 -9.80 16.07 -23.34
N GLU A 112 -11.01 16.56 -23.11
CA GLU A 112 -11.79 16.31 -21.88
C GLU A 112 -12.04 14.82 -21.63
N SER A 113 -12.38 14.05 -22.67
CA SER A 113 -12.61 12.60 -22.58
C SER A 113 -11.38 11.84 -22.08
N LEU A 114 -10.17 12.25 -22.49
CA LEU A 114 -8.93 11.65 -22.01
C LEU A 114 -8.72 11.98 -20.53
N GLN A 115 -8.91 13.24 -20.12
CA GLN A 115 -8.76 13.65 -18.71
C GLN A 115 -9.72 12.89 -17.80
N ILE A 116 -11.00 12.82 -18.16
CA ILE A 116 -12.02 12.06 -17.43
C ILE A 116 -11.61 10.58 -17.28
N LEU A 117 -11.04 9.99 -18.34
CA LEU A 117 -10.56 8.60 -18.29
C LEU A 117 -9.38 8.46 -17.33
N LEU A 118 -8.40 9.36 -17.41
CA LEU A 118 -7.20 9.31 -16.58
C LEU A 118 -7.54 9.50 -15.10
N ASP A 119 -8.41 10.44 -14.77
CA ASP A 119 -8.86 10.68 -13.39
C ASP A 119 -9.50 9.42 -12.80
N LYS A 120 -10.36 8.75 -13.57
CA LYS A 120 -10.98 7.49 -13.14
C LYS A 120 -10.00 6.32 -13.06
N ILE A 121 -9.05 6.21 -13.98
CA ILE A 121 -8.00 5.19 -13.90
C ILE A 121 -7.13 5.41 -12.66
N THR A 122 -6.71 6.66 -12.42
CA THR A 122 -5.91 7.05 -11.25
C THR A 122 -6.65 6.78 -9.95
N GLU A 123 -7.93 7.15 -9.86
CA GLU A 123 -8.77 6.87 -8.69
C GLU A 123 -8.84 5.36 -8.40
N VAL A 124 -9.13 4.56 -9.43
CA VAL A 124 -9.30 3.10 -9.31
C VAL A 124 -7.97 2.42 -8.92
N LEU A 125 -6.86 2.77 -9.57
CA LEU A 125 -5.54 2.21 -9.27
C LEU A 125 -5.05 2.62 -7.87
N LYS A 126 -5.22 3.88 -7.46
CA LYS A 126 -4.88 4.35 -6.11
C LYS A 126 -5.74 3.70 -5.03
N SER A 127 -6.97 3.34 -5.35
CA SER A 127 -7.87 2.66 -4.40
C SER A 127 -7.58 1.17 -4.21
N SER A 128 -6.66 0.59 -5.00
CA SER A 128 -6.31 -0.82 -4.91
C SER A 128 -5.38 -1.10 -3.71
N ASP A 129 -5.91 -1.80 -2.70
CA ASP A 129 -5.14 -2.23 -1.52
C ASP A 129 -3.91 -3.06 -1.92
N ALA A 130 -4.06 -3.93 -2.92
CA ALA A 130 -2.99 -4.83 -3.37
C ALA A 130 -1.79 -4.08 -3.97
N LEU A 131 -2.03 -3.03 -4.77
CA LEU A 131 -0.96 -2.22 -5.35
C LEU A 131 -0.27 -1.35 -4.30
N GLN A 132 -1.04 -0.79 -3.36
CA GLN A 132 -0.48 -0.04 -2.23
C GLN A 132 0.43 -0.93 -1.37
N GLU A 133 -0.05 -2.10 -1.00
CA GLU A 133 0.71 -3.07 -0.19
C GLU A 133 2.01 -3.48 -0.89
N LEU A 134 1.98 -3.77 -2.19
CA LEU A 134 3.17 -4.11 -2.97
C LEU A 134 4.18 -2.97 -3.03
N ASN A 135 3.72 -1.74 -3.30
CA ASN A 135 4.59 -0.56 -3.35
C ASN A 135 5.28 -0.33 -1.98
N GLN A 136 4.53 -0.47 -0.89
CA GLN A 136 5.06 -0.32 0.47
C GLN A 136 6.01 -1.46 0.83
N ASN A 137 5.67 -2.70 0.52
CA ASN A 137 6.53 -3.85 0.78
C ASN A 137 7.87 -3.75 0.05
N ARG A 138 7.87 -3.22 -1.19
CA ARG A 138 9.10 -2.97 -1.94
C ARG A 138 9.88 -1.77 -1.45
N LYS A 139 9.20 -0.67 -1.08
CA LYS A 139 9.85 0.46 -0.40
C LYS A 139 10.58 -0.04 0.83
N ASN A 140 9.89 -0.82 1.66
CA ASN A 140 10.47 -1.47 2.81
C ASN A 140 11.64 -2.35 2.38
N LYS A 141 11.49 -3.26 1.40
CA LYS A 141 12.54 -4.17 0.89
C LYS A 141 13.82 -3.45 0.45
N ILE A 142 13.72 -2.36 -0.28
CA ILE A 142 14.90 -1.58 -0.73
C ILE A 142 15.56 -0.89 0.47
N LEU A 143 14.76 -0.40 1.42
CA LEU A 143 15.28 0.06 2.71
C LEU A 143 15.95 -1.10 3.50
N ARG A 144 15.54 -2.36 3.28
CA ARG A 144 16.17 -3.58 3.84
C ARG A 144 17.46 -4.00 3.14
N GLU A 145 17.66 -3.61 1.87
CA GLU A 145 18.81 -4.04 1.06
C GLU A 145 20.12 -3.31 1.44
N ASN A 146 20.05 -2.30 2.30
CA ASN A 146 21.16 -1.87 3.18
C ASN A 146 21.40 -2.94 4.26
N THR A 147 21.87 -4.09 3.77
CA THR A 147 21.73 -5.45 4.31
C THR A 147 22.42 -5.69 5.66
N GLY A 148 23.39 -4.86 6.04
CA GLY A 148 24.06 -4.99 7.34
C GLY A 148 23.18 -4.55 8.50
N ASP A 149 22.40 -3.48 8.32
CA ASP A 149 21.76 -2.79 9.44
C ASP A 149 20.50 -3.50 9.93
N GLU A 150 19.76 -4.19 9.05
CA GLU A 150 18.55 -4.92 9.46
C GLU A 150 18.83 -6.21 10.23
N GLU A 151 19.83 -7.01 9.86
CA GLU A 151 20.16 -8.23 10.62
C GLU A 151 20.65 -7.89 12.03
N LEU A 152 21.43 -6.81 12.14
CA LEU A 152 21.86 -6.23 13.41
C LEU A 152 20.66 -5.71 14.22
N LEU A 153 19.78 -4.92 13.61
CA LEU A 153 18.59 -4.41 14.30
C LEU A 153 17.64 -5.54 14.72
N LYS A 154 17.39 -6.52 13.83
CA LYS A 154 16.50 -7.65 14.07
C LYS A 154 17.00 -8.55 15.19
N SER A 155 18.30 -8.87 15.22
CA SER A 155 18.90 -9.64 16.32
C SER A 155 18.83 -8.90 17.66
N LEU A 156 19.02 -7.57 17.67
CA LEU A 156 18.88 -6.78 18.90
C LEU A 156 17.42 -6.67 19.36
N PHE A 157 16.47 -6.41 18.46
CA PHE A 157 15.03 -6.38 18.80
C PHE A 157 14.52 -7.74 19.31
N GLN A 158 15.12 -8.85 18.90
CA GLN A 158 14.82 -10.19 19.43
C GLN A 158 15.37 -10.40 20.84
N SER A 159 16.47 -9.73 21.20
CA SER A 159 17.11 -9.85 22.52
C SER A 159 16.55 -8.91 23.59
N LEU A 160 15.75 -7.91 23.21
CA LEU A 160 15.23 -6.89 24.13
C LEU A 160 13.88 -7.30 24.76
N PRO A 161 13.72 -7.16 26.09
CA PRO A 161 12.41 -7.30 26.74
C PRO A 161 11.57 -6.05 26.43
N LEU A 162 10.84 -6.09 25.31
CA LEU A 162 10.02 -4.98 24.85
C LEU A 162 8.66 -4.96 25.56
N ASP A 163 8.36 -3.86 26.25
CA ASP A 163 7.06 -3.60 26.84
C ASP A 163 5.97 -3.50 25.75
N LYS A 164 4.78 -4.06 26.02
CA LYS A 164 3.60 -4.01 25.14
C LYS A 164 3.23 -2.56 24.80
N ASP A 165 3.39 -1.63 25.74
CA ASP A 165 3.09 -0.22 25.54
C ASP A 165 4.10 0.46 24.59
N LEU A 166 5.38 0.10 24.68
CA LEU A 166 6.42 0.59 23.76
C LEU A 166 6.23 0.02 22.35
N LEU A 167 5.88 -1.26 22.23
CA LEU A 167 5.53 -1.89 20.96
C LEU A 167 4.30 -1.25 20.33
N ASN A 168 3.29 -0.89 21.13
CA ASN A 168 2.08 -0.25 20.64
C ASN A 168 2.34 1.20 20.19
N LEU A 169 3.28 1.91 20.82
CA LEU A 169 3.74 3.23 20.35
C LEU A 169 4.44 3.14 19.00
N LEU A 170 5.35 2.17 18.84
CA LEU A 170 6.03 1.93 17.57
C LEU A 170 5.08 1.44 16.47
N LYS A 171 4.09 0.59 16.81
CA LYS A 171 3.06 0.08 15.86
C LYS A 171 2.11 1.15 15.35
N ARG A 172 1.79 2.15 16.17
CA ARG A 172 0.90 3.25 15.78
C ARG A 172 1.55 4.19 14.76
N GLY A 173 2.88 4.07 14.62
CA GLY A 173 3.70 4.71 13.61
C GLY A 173 4.35 3.75 12.61
N GLY A 174 3.78 2.55 12.38
CA GLY A 174 4.16 1.68 11.26
C GLY A 174 3.90 0.19 11.42
N ASN A 175 3.83 -0.51 10.28
CA ASN A 175 3.59 -1.94 10.25
C ASN A 175 4.88 -2.72 10.58
N LEU A 176 5.01 -3.13 11.84
CA LEU A 176 6.18 -3.85 12.36
C LEU A 176 6.02 -5.36 12.23
N ASP A 177 6.11 -5.88 11.01
CA ASP A 177 6.06 -7.33 10.76
C ASP A 177 7.21 -8.10 11.43
N PHE A 178 8.27 -7.42 11.88
CA PHE A 178 9.42 -8.00 12.60
C PHE A 178 9.06 -8.63 13.96
N PHE A 179 8.03 -8.15 14.66
CA PHE A 179 7.65 -8.64 16.00
C PHE A 179 6.75 -9.89 15.99
N LYS A 180 6.36 -10.41 14.82
CA LYS A 180 5.47 -11.59 14.74
C LYS A 180 6.14 -12.90 15.14
N VAL A 181 7.47 -12.93 15.31
CA VAL A 181 8.24 -14.16 15.55
C VAL A 181 8.18 -14.66 17.01
N HIS A 182 7.83 -13.83 18.00
CA HIS A 182 7.89 -14.21 19.42
C HIS A 182 6.56 -14.57 20.10
N ARG A 183 5.46 -14.76 19.35
CA ARG A 183 4.15 -15.06 19.96
C ARG A 183 3.74 -16.53 19.99
N HIS A 184 4.64 -17.45 19.66
CA HIS A 184 4.31 -18.88 19.64
C HIS A 184 4.69 -19.67 20.91
N LEU A 185 5.26 -19.03 21.92
CA LEU A 185 5.60 -19.69 23.19
C LEU A 185 5.25 -18.76 24.34
N GLU A 186 4.00 -18.84 24.79
CA GLU A 186 3.52 -18.76 26.18
C GLU A 186 2.05 -18.33 26.18
N ASN A 187 1.23 -19.20 26.75
CA ASN A 187 -0.22 -19.10 26.82
C ASN A 187 -0.66 -17.89 27.63
N ASP A 188 -1.71 -17.19 27.17
CA ASP A 188 -2.78 -16.82 28.09
C ASP A 188 -4.12 -16.73 27.36
N ASP A 189 -5.07 -17.52 27.87
CA ASP A 189 -6.47 -17.60 27.48
C ASP A 189 -7.19 -16.35 27.98
N SER A 190 -7.58 -15.44 27.08
CA SER A 190 -8.86 -14.71 27.08
C SER A 190 -8.82 -13.51 26.15
N ALA A 191 -9.97 -13.23 25.52
CA ALA A 191 -10.25 -12.16 24.57
C ALA A 191 -9.73 -12.37 23.12
N MET A 192 -10.20 -13.45 22.48
CA MET A 192 -10.32 -13.48 21.01
C MET A 192 -11.37 -12.45 20.55
N GLN A 193 -10.94 -11.22 20.30
CA GLN A 193 -11.59 -10.42 19.26
C GLN A 193 -11.17 -11.04 17.91
N LYS A 194 -12.15 -11.62 17.22
CA LYS A 194 -12.01 -12.28 15.92
C LYS A 194 -11.47 -11.31 14.87
N HIS A 195 -10.15 -11.20 14.77
CA HIS A 195 -9.53 -10.98 13.48
C HIS A 195 -9.63 -12.30 12.74
N VAL A 196 -10.52 -12.37 11.74
CA VAL A 196 -10.61 -13.54 10.87
C VAL A 196 -9.28 -13.61 10.10
N GLN A 197 -8.34 -14.37 10.64
CA GLN A 197 -7.29 -14.99 9.84
C GLN A 197 -7.99 -16.07 9.03
N THR A 198 -8.51 -15.72 7.85
CA THR A 198 -8.77 -16.73 6.83
C THR A 198 -7.41 -17.29 6.44
N SER A 199 -7.11 -18.53 6.84
CA SER A 199 -6.14 -19.36 6.13
C SER A 199 -6.38 -19.21 4.62
N PRO A 200 -5.34 -19.02 3.78
CA PRO A 200 -5.52 -18.78 2.36
C PRO A 200 -6.33 -19.94 1.77
N LEU A 201 -7.55 -19.64 1.35
CA LEU A 201 -8.41 -20.61 0.68
C LEU A 201 -7.70 -20.99 -0.61
N ALA A 202 -7.39 -22.28 -0.81
CA ALA A 202 -6.66 -22.69 -2.00
C ALA A 202 -7.46 -22.33 -3.26
N SER A 203 -6.94 -21.40 -4.05
CA SER A 203 -7.58 -20.93 -5.28
C SER A 203 -7.69 -22.07 -6.30
N LYS A 204 -8.86 -22.16 -6.92
CA LYS A 204 -9.21 -23.13 -7.96
C LYS A 204 -9.31 -22.44 -9.32
N ARG A 205 -9.19 -23.25 -10.38
CA ARG A 205 -9.36 -22.78 -11.76
C ARG A 205 -10.75 -22.23 -12.06
N PHE A 206 -11.79 -22.72 -11.40
CA PHE A 206 -13.18 -22.29 -11.58
C PHE A 206 -13.83 -22.03 -10.22
N PRO A 207 -14.69 -21.00 -10.10
CA PRO A 207 -15.33 -20.68 -8.85
C PRO A 207 -16.34 -21.77 -8.49
N SER A 208 -16.28 -22.23 -7.24
CA SER A 208 -17.28 -23.08 -6.59
C SER A 208 -18.01 -22.33 -5.47
N ILE A 209 -17.41 -21.26 -4.96
CA ILE A 209 -17.94 -20.43 -3.88
C ILE A 209 -18.06 -18.99 -4.39
N PHE A 210 -19.21 -18.39 -4.14
CA PHE A 210 -19.45 -16.97 -4.34
C PHE A 210 -20.49 -16.50 -3.31
N LYS A 211 -20.03 -15.87 -2.22
CA LYS A 211 -20.88 -15.51 -1.07
C LYS A 211 -20.53 -14.13 -0.54
N LEU A 212 -21.52 -13.39 -0.05
CA LEU A 212 -21.31 -12.12 0.64
C LEU A 212 -20.58 -12.32 1.98
N ASN A 213 -19.60 -11.46 2.25
CA ASN A 213 -18.91 -11.44 3.54
C ASN A 213 -19.88 -10.95 4.65
N ARG A 214 -20.24 -11.86 5.58
CA ARG A 214 -21.48 -11.86 6.41
C ARG A 214 -21.54 -10.87 7.59
N ASN A 215 -20.92 -9.70 7.50
CA ASN A 215 -20.79 -8.83 8.67
C ASN A 215 -22.05 -8.04 9.06
N MET A 216 -23.18 -8.14 8.35
CA MET A 216 -24.42 -7.43 8.69
C MET A 216 -25.67 -8.20 8.20
N GLU A 217 -26.31 -8.97 9.07
CA GLU A 217 -27.62 -9.58 8.79
C GLU A 217 -28.71 -8.93 9.66
N LYS A 218 -29.77 -8.43 9.02
CA LYS A 218 -31.11 -8.30 9.64
C LYS A 218 -32.05 -9.17 8.82
N ASN A 219 -32.72 -10.14 9.45
CA ASN A 219 -33.72 -11.02 8.84
C ASN A 219 -33.25 -11.86 7.63
N GLY A 220 -31.98 -12.26 7.59
CA GLY A 220 -31.45 -13.15 6.53
C GLY A 220 -31.20 -12.48 5.17
N VAL A 221 -31.32 -11.15 5.10
CA VAL A 221 -31.08 -10.36 3.89
C VAL A 221 -29.95 -9.36 4.14
N TYR A 222 -28.94 -9.34 3.27
CA TYR A 222 -27.82 -8.40 3.37
C TYR A 222 -28.25 -7.01 2.86
N ILE A 223 -28.19 -6.01 3.74
CA ILE A 223 -28.51 -4.61 3.41
C ILE A 223 -27.30 -3.73 3.72
N LYS A 224 -26.74 -3.08 2.69
CA LYS A 224 -25.65 -2.10 2.82
C LYS A 224 -26.22 -0.69 2.76
N SER A 225 -26.01 0.11 3.80
CA SER A 225 -26.36 1.53 3.78
C SER A 225 -25.25 2.36 3.14
N ILE A 226 -25.60 3.18 2.15
CA ILE A 226 -24.67 4.05 1.42
C ILE A 226 -25.23 5.47 1.40
N PRO A 227 -24.48 6.50 1.83
CA PRO A 227 -24.94 7.88 1.74
C PRO A 227 -25.02 8.33 0.28
N LEU A 228 -26.03 9.15 -0.05
CA LEU A 228 -26.28 9.62 -1.43
C LEU A 228 -25.03 10.25 -2.08
N ASN A 229 -24.18 10.91 -1.30
CA ASN A 229 -22.96 11.58 -1.75
C ASN A 229 -21.66 10.81 -1.43
N GLY A 230 -21.72 9.50 -1.17
CA GLY A 230 -20.54 8.73 -0.80
C GLY A 230 -20.41 7.40 -1.52
N LYS A 231 -19.50 6.57 -1.00
CA LYS A 231 -19.10 5.30 -1.60
C LYS A 231 -19.36 4.18 -0.61
N GLY A 232 -19.94 3.08 -1.08
CA GLY A 232 -20.11 1.87 -0.28
C GLY A 232 -19.52 0.66 -0.98
N THR A 233 -18.74 -0.12 -0.24
CA THR A 233 -18.10 -1.34 -0.75
C THR A 233 -18.78 -2.57 -0.19
N ILE A 234 -19.00 -3.55 -1.06
CA ILE A 234 -19.49 -4.89 -0.80
C ILE A 234 -18.41 -5.87 -1.24
N GLU A 235 -18.15 -6.88 -0.42
CA GLU A 235 -17.10 -7.87 -0.65
C GLU A 235 -17.72 -9.26 -0.77
N PHE A 236 -17.32 -9.97 -1.81
CA PHE A 236 -17.72 -11.34 -2.08
C PHE A 236 -16.50 -12.26 -1.90
N GLU A 237 -16.67 -13.32 -1.12
CA GLU A 237 -15.71 -14.40 -0.96
C GLU A 237 -15.83 -15.37 -2.15
N THR A 238 -14.71 -15.72 -2.76
CA THR A 238 -14.65 -16.67 -3.87
C THR A 238 -13.35 -17.50 -3.88
N ASP A 239 -13.44 -18.74 -4.31
CA ASP A 239 -12.31 -19.69 -4.34
C ASP A 239 -11.63 -19.77 -5.71
N VAL A 240 -11.67 -18.70 -6.51
CA VAL A 240 -11.13 -18.70 -7.88
C VAL A 240 -9.78 -17.98 -8.01
N GLU A 241 -8.95 -18.43 -8.96
CA GLU A 241 -7.72 -17.77 -9.40
C GLU A 241 -7.92 -16.29 -9.74
N ASP A 242 -6.92 -15.46 -9.43
CA ASP A 242 -6.93 -14.01 -9.66
C ASP A 242 -7.14 -13.66 -11.14
N GLU A 243 -6.65 -14.50 -12.07
CA GLU A 243 -6.77 -14.28 -13.52
C GLU A 243 -8.13 -14.61 -14.13
N TYR A 244 -9.09 -15.12 -13.34
CA TYR A 244 -10.32 -15.71 -13.87
C TYR A 244 -11.10 -14.80 -14.82
N LEU A 245 -11.17 -13.50 -14.52
CA LEU A 245 -11.93 -12.52 -15.30
C LEU A 245 -11.21 -12.00 -16.55
N PHE A 246 -9.94 -12.36 -16.78
CA PHE A 246 -9.15 -11.82 -17.89
C PHE A 246 -8.24 -12.82 -18.61
N ARG A 247 -8.20 -14.08 -18.16
CA ARG A 247 -7.41 -15.14 -18.80
C ARG A 247 -7.80 -15.40 -20.27
N PRO A 248 -6.86 -15.84 -21.13
CA PRO A 248 -7.10 -16.04 -22.56
C PRO A 248 -8.12 -17.13 -22.90
N HIS A 249 -8.10 -18.21 -22.13
CA HIS A 249 -8.95 -19.38 -22.32
C HIS A 249 -9.89 -19.52 -21.12
N GLU A 250 -11.15 -19.87 -21.37
CA GLU A 250 -12.15 -20.14 -20.32
C GLU A 250 -12.34 -18.93 -19.37
N ARG A 251 -12.28 -17.72 -19.92
CA ARG A 251 -12.51 -16.46 -19.20
C ARG A 251 -13.91 -16.45 -18.56
N GLY A 252 -13.98 -16.07 -17.29
CA GLY A 252 -15.24 -15.80 -16.61
C GLY A 252 -15.74 -14.38 -16.80
N GLU A 253 -17.04 -14.19 -16.56
CA GLU A 253 -17.72 -12.91 -16.51
C GLU A 253 -18.27 -12.62 -15.13
N PHE A 254 -18.16 -11.36 -14.71
CA PHE A 254 -18.79 -10.84 -13.51
C PHE A 254 -19.76 -9.74 -13.91
N GLN A 255 -21.02 -9.86 -13.49
CA GLN A 255 -22.09 -8.94 -13.85
C GLN A 255 -22.90 -8.53 -12.62
N ILE A 256 -23.42 -7.29 -12.64
CA ILE A 256 -24.34 -6.78 -11.64
C ILE A 256 -25.63 -6.37 -12.35
N GLN A 257 -26.77 -6.72 -11.76
CA GLN A 257 -28.09 -6.44 -12.31
C GLN A 257 -29.00 -5.87 -11.22
N ILE A 258 -29.83 -4.88 -11.55
CA ILE A 258 -30.91 -4.41 -10.66
C ILE A 258 -32.11 -5.33 -10.86
N LEU A 259 -32.57 -5.96 -9.78
CA LEU A 259 -33.78 -6.79 -9.78
C LEU A 259 -35.03 -5.96 -9.50
N GLY A 260 -34.92 -4.93 -8.63
CA GLY A 260 -36.05 -4.08 -8.28
C GLY A 260 -35.66 -2.86 -7.43
N LEU A 261 -36.55 -1.86 -7.40
CA LEU A 261 -36.49 -0.73 -6.48
C LEU A 261 -37.70 -0.77 -5.54
N ARG A 262 -37.45 -0.63 -4.24
CA ARG A 262 -38.48 -0.44 -3.21
C ARG A 262 -38.37 0.97 -2.67
N ASN A 263 -39.44 1.74 -2.80
CA ASN A 263 -39.58 3.03 -2.13
C ASN A 263 -40.20 2.79 -0.75
N SER A 264 -39.54 3.27 0.30
CA SER A 264 -40.05 3.17 1.67
C SER A 264 -41.29 4.06 1.91
N GLU A 265 -41.60 4.96 0.97
CA GLU A 265 -42.73 5.88 1.04
C GLU A 265 -43.44 5.87 -0.32
N ILE A 266 -44.65 5.29 -0.38
CA ILE A 266 -45.83 5.64 -1.20
C ILE A 266 -46.75 4.41 -1.23
N THR A 267 -47.82 4.49 -0.44
CA THR A 267 -49.05 3.72 -0.65
C THR A 267 -49.69 4.18 -1.96
N GLY A 268 -49.74 3.27 -2.95
CA GLY A 268 -50.58 3.45 -4.14
C GLY A 268 -49.91 4.18 -5.31
N GLY A 269 -49.32 3.42 -6.23
CA GLY A 269 -48.90 3.95 -7.53
C GLY A 269 -48.26 2.90 -8.43
N THR A 270 -49.00 2.43 -9.43
CA THR A 270 -48.52 1.58 -10.53
C THR A 270 -47.58 2.35 -11.47
N ARG A 271 -46.40 2.73 -11.01
CA ARG A 271 -45.32 3.11 -11.92
C ARG A 271 -44.57 1.85 -12.31
N ARG A 272 -44.85 1.32 -13.52
CA ARG A 272 -44.00 0.31 -14.15
C ARG A 272 -42.58 0.88 -14.24
N VAL A 273 -41.72 0.40 -13.36
CA VAL A 273 -40.30 0.75 -13.32
C VAL A 273 -39.69 0.32 -14.64
N ARG A 274 -39.17 1.27 -15.43
CA ARG A 274 -38.41 0.95 -16.65
C ARG A 274 -37.22 0.08 -16.23
N PRO A 275 -36.82 -0.93 -17.01
CA PRO A 275 -35.60 -1.68 -16.72
C PRO A 275 -34.43 -0.70 -16.67
N GLN A 276 -33.95 -0.41 -15.47
CA GLN A 276 -32.92 0.58 -15.21
C GLN A 276 -31.59 -0.16 -15.22
N LYS A 277 -30.68 0.22 -16.10
CA LYS A 277 -29.34 -0.37 -16.10
C LYS A 277 -28.62 0.09 -14.83
N VAL A 278 -27.77 -0.76 -14.26
CA VAL A 278 -26.98 -0.40 -13.06
C VAL A 278 -26.23 0.93 -13.25
N GLU A 279 -25.73 1.19 -14.45
CA GLU A 279 -24.99 2.42 -14.80
C GLU A 279 -25.84 3.70 -14.78
N ASP A 280 -27.17 3.60 -14.82
CA ASP A 280 -28.08 4.76 -14.69
C ASP A 280 -28.29 5.16 -13.22
N THR A 281 -27.94 4.26 -12.30
CA THR A 281 -28.23 4.38 -10.87
C THR A 281 -26.95 4.50 -10.04
N PHE A 282 -25.90 3.78 -10.41
CA PHE A 282 -24.62 3.76 -9.73
C PHE A 282 -23.45 3.95 -10.70
N ASN A 283 -22.38 4.60 -10.24
CA ASN A 283 -21.05 4.29 -10.76
C ASN A 283 -20.52 3.07 -10.00
N VAL A 284 -20.03 2.08 -10.74
CA VAL A 284 -19.60 0.80 -10.18
C VAL A 284 -18.12 0.59 -10.44
N THR A 285 -17.37 0.23 -9.40
CA THR A 285 -15.99 -0.24 -9.53
C THR A 285 -15.91 -1.66 -9.00
N VAL A 286 -15.29 -2.56 -9.74
CA VAL A 286 -15.03 -3.95 -9.33
C VAL A 286 -13.53 -4.15 -9.24
N ALA A 287 -13.07 -4.74 -8.14
CA ALA A 287 -11.69 -5.13 -7.92
C ALA A 287 -11.62 -6.61 -7.56
N GLY A 288 -10.68 -7.32 -8.18
CA GLY A 288 -10.48 -8.75 -8.02
C GLY A 288 -11.02 -9.59 -9.18
N PRO A 289 -10.94 -10.93 -9.08
CA PRO A 289 -10.55 -11.70 -7.89
C PRO A 289 -9.12 -11.40 -7.44
N THR A 290 -8.94 -11.18 -6.14
CA THR A 290 -7.60 -11.05 -5.52
C THR A 290 -7.70 -11.52 -4.09
N ASN A 291 -6.77 -12.37 -3.67
CA ASN A 291 -6.77 -12.97 -2.32
C ASN A 291 -8.14 -13.59 -1.99
N ASN A 292 -8.73 -14.36 -2.92
CA ASN A 292 -10.02 -15.03 -2.75
C ASN A 292 -11.22 -14.10 -2.50
N SER A 293 -11.12 -12.84 -2.93
CA SER A 293 -12.19 -11.85 -2.78
C SER A 293 -12.45 -11.06 -4.06
N ILE A 294 -13.71 -10.69 -4.30
CA ILE A 294 -14.13 -9.70 -5.28
C ILE A 294 -14.79 -8.56 -4.51
N LYS A 295 -14.22 -7.36 -4.62
CA LYS A 295 -14.76 -6.14 -4.00
C LYS A 295 -15.50 -5.32 -5.04
N VAL A 296 -16.72 -4.92 -4.72
CA VAL A 296 -17.54 -4.04 -5.57
C VAL A 296 -17.85 -2.77 -4.80
N ALA A 297 -17.43 -1.63 -5.33
CA ALA A 297 -17.78 -0.32 -4.82
C ALA A 297 -18.91 0.30 -5.65
N PHE A 298 -19.89 0.84 -4.93
CA PHE A 298 -21.06 1.54 -5.47
C PHE A 298 -21.02 3.00 -5.04
N GLU A 299 -21.16 3.88 -6.01
CA GLU A 299 -21.32 5.32 -5.81
C GLU A 299 -22.70 5.72 -6.36
N PRO A 300 -23.67 6.09 -5.50
CA PRO A 300 -24.99 6.53 -5.91
C PRO A 300 -24.90 7.76 -6.82
N LYS A 301 -25.84 7.87 -7.76
CA LYS A 301 -26.04 9.06 -8.58
C LYS A 301 -27.15 9.92 -8.02
N ASP A 302 -27.21 11.18 -8.44
CA ASP A 302 -28.27 12.13 -8.09
C ASP A 302 -29.67 11.70 -8.55
N SER A 303 -29.78 10.64 -9.35
CA SER A 303 -31.05 10.02 -9.73
C SER A 303 -31.73 9.23 -8.61
N LEU A 304 -31.02 8.95 -7.51
CA LEU A 304 -31.53 8.21 -6.36
C LEU A 304 -31.98 9.13 -5.22
N SER A 305 -33.04 8.72 -4.52
CA SER A 305 -33.54 9.44 -3.34
C SER A 305 -33.12 8.78 -2.04
N VAL A 306 -32.98 9.57 -0.97
CA VAL A 306 -32.77 9.03 0.38
C VAL A 306 -33.95 8.15 0.79
N GLY A 307 -33.68 6.99 1.37
CA GLY A 307 -34.69 6.02 1.77
C GLY A 307 -35.06 4.98 0.71
N GLU A 308 -34.53 5.11 -0.52
CA GLU A 308 -34.68 4.07 -1.55
C GLU A 308 -33.87 2.82 -1.21
N GLU A 309 -34.48 1.66 -1.40
CA GLU A 309 -33.85 0.35 -1.26
C GLU A 309 -33.80 -0.34 -2.62
N ILE A 310 -32.59 -0.66 -3.08
CA ILE A 310 -32.35 -1.21 -4.41
C ILE A 310 -31.88 -2.65 -4.26
N GLU A 311 -32.62 -3.57 -4.87
CA GLU A 311 -32.30 -4.98 -4.91
C GLU A 311 -31.37 -5.28 -6.10
N LEU A 312 -30.22 -5.88 -5.81
CA LEU A 312 -29.16 -6.15 -6.76
C LEU A 312 -28.82 -7.64 -6.77
N ASN A 313 -28.50 -8.17 -7.95
CA ASN A 313 -27.93 -9.50 -8.13
C ASN A 313 -26.51 -9.37 -8.70
N ALA A 314 -25.53 -9.90 -7.97
CA ALA A 314 -24.19 -10.13 -8.49
C ALA A 314 -24.10 -11.55 -9.03
N ARG A 315 -23.65 -11.69 -10.28
CA ARG A 315 -23.53 -12.96 -11.00
C ARG A 315 -22.07 -13.18 -11.41
N LEU A 316 -21.52 -14.32 -11.02
CA LEU A 316 -20.21 -14.80 -11.45
C LEU A 316 -20.41 -16.07 -12.29
N SER A 317 -20.01 -16.02 -13.57
CA SER A 317 -20.13 -17.18 -14.46
C SER A 317 -19.25 -18.34 -13.99
N SER A 318 -19.68 -19.58 -14.20
CA SER A 318 -18.85 -20.78 -14.02
C SER A 318 -19.29 -21.86 -15.02
N PRO A 319 -18.40 -22.75 -15.49
CA PRO A 319 -18.80 -23.85 -16.37
C PRO A 319 -19.87 -24.78 -15.77
N SER A 320 -19.90 -24.88 -14.44
CA SER A 320 -20.88 -25.68 -13.70
C SER A 320 -22.24 -25.00 -13.51
N GLY A 321 -22.40 -23.78 -14.04
CA GLY A 321 -23.56 -22.92 -13.83
C GLY A 321 -23.18 -21.65 -13.06
N ASP A 322 -23.88 -20.56 -13.36
CA ASP A 322 -23.62 -19.26 -12.78
C ASP A 322 -23.90 -19.22 -11.28
N LEU A 323 -23.00 -18.56 -10.54
CA LEU A 323 -23.12 -18.34 -9.12
C LEU A 323 -23.71 -16.94 -8.89
N GLU A 324 -24.80 -16.87 -8.14
CA GLU A 324 -25.55 -15.64 -7.93
C GLU A 324 -25.60 -15.25 -6.45
N SER A 325 -25.60 -13.95 -6.18
CA SER A 325 -25.71 -13.41 -4.83
C SER A 325 -26.56 -12.15 -4.84
N ILE A 326 -27.71 -12.23 -4.18
CA ILE A 326 -28.68 -11.14 -4.07
C ILE A 326 -28.42 -10.35 -2.79
N PHE A 327 -28.44 -9.02 -2.91
CA PHE A 327 -28.27 -8.09 -1.79
C PHE A 327 -29.01 -6.78 -2.04
N TYR A 328 -29.14 -5.98 -0.99
CA TYR A 328 -29.84 -4.70 -1.04
C TYR A 328 -28.89 -3.56 -0.70
N ILE A 329 -29.05 -2.44 -1.38
CA ILE A 329 -28.41 -1.17 -1.05
C ILE A 329 -29.50 -0.20 -0.60
N LYS A 330 -29.34 0.36 0.60
CA LYS A 330 -30.22 1.42 1.13
C LYS A 330 -29.51 2.76 1.05
N ILE A 331 -30.15 3.73 0.41
CA ILE A 331 -29.62 5.10 0.34
C ILE A 331 -29.98 5.84 1.62
N ILE A 332 -28.96 6.39 2.28
CA ILE A 332 -29.10 7.19 3.51
C ILE A 332 -28.73 8.65 3.24
N ASP A 333 -29.02 9.51 4.22
CA ASP A 333 -28.73 10.94 4.14
C ASP A 333 -27.29 11.21 3.72
N PRO A 334 -27.07 12.25 2.89
CA PRO A 334 -25.74 12.65 2.49
C PRO A 334 -24.92 12.99 3.75
N LYS A 335 -23.68 12.52 3.78
CA LYS A 335 -22.76 12.94 4.84
C LYS A 335 -22.51 14.44 4.68
N LYS A 336 -22.71 15.22 5.76
CA LYS A 336 -22.32 16.64 5.79
C LYS A 336 -20.86 16.73 5.36
N GLN A 337 -20.60 17.49 4.30
CA GLN A 337 -19.24 17.82 3.90
C GLN A 337 -18.62 18.58 5.07
N GLN A 338 -17.78 17.92 5.85
CA GLN A 338 -16.64 18.63 6.41
C GLN A 338 -15.84 19.09 5.20
N GLU A 339 -15.52 20.38 5.14
CA GLU A 339 -14.61 20.92 4.15
C GLU A 339 -13.42 19.97 4.05
N LYS A 340 -13.25 19.37 2.87
CA LYS A 340 -12.05 18.60 2.58
C LYS A 340 -10.91 19.61 2.52
N SER A 341 -10.31 19.93 3.67
CA SER A 341 -8.87 20.10 3.69
C SER A 341 -8.30 18.91 2.91
N GLN A 342 -7.42 19.14 1.96
CA GLN A 342 -6.67 18.07 1.30
C GLN A 342 -5.92 17.28 2.37
N SER A 343 -6.59 16.34 3.03
CA SER A 343 -5.94 15.32 3.83
C SER A 343 -5.50 14.32 2.79
N GLU A 344 -4.23 14.40 2.41
CA GLU A 344 -3.50 13.21 2.00
C GLU A 344 -3.94 12.07 2.92
N ARG A 345 -4.34 10.93 2.33
CA ARG A 345 -4.59 9.74 3.16
C ARG A 345 -3.33 9.59 4.00
N PRO A 346 -3.41 9.63 5.34
CA PRO A 346 -2.22 9.51 6.15
C PRO A 346 -1.60 8.17 5.77
N GLN A 347 -0.45 8.22 5.12
CA GLN A 347 0.36 7.03 4.98
C GLN A 347 0.57 6.55 6.42
N PRO A 348 0.23 5.29 6.75
CA PRO A 348 0.55 4.79 8.07
C PRO A 348 2.04 5.09 8.27
N PRO A 349 2.44 5.75 9.39
CA PRO A 349 3.80 6.22 9.49
C PRO A 349 4.72 5.01 9.30
N ALA A 350 5.85 5.14 8.65
CA ALA A 350 6.88 4.10 8.70
C ALA A 350 7.74 4.38 9.93
N LEU A 351 8.45 3.37 10.45
CA LEU A 351 9.51 3.66 11.41
C LEU A 351 10.48 4.68 10.80
N PRO A 352 11.00 5.64 11.60
CA PRO A 352 12.06 6.51 11.15
C PRO A 352 13.20 5.71 10.53
N ILE A 353 13.57 6.03 9.31
CA ILE A 353 14.63 5.34 8.56
C ILE A 353 15.98 5.54 9.30
N PRO A 354 16.73 4.47 9.59
CA PRO A 354 18.09 4.58 10.12
C PRO A 354 19.06 5.07 9.04
N ILE A 355 19.84 6.12 9.31
CA ILE A 355 20.75 6.74 8.33
C ILE A 355 22.16 6.84 8.93
N ARG A 356 23.16 6.23 8.26
CA ARG A 356 24.58 6.41 8.58
C ARG A 356 25.11 7.68 7.88
N VAL A 357 25.84 8.51 8.61
CA VAL A 357 26.46 9.73 8.06
C VAL A 357 27.95 9.75 8.38
N TYR A 358 28.75 10.14 7.39
CA TYR A 358 30.20 10.13 7.44
C TYR A 358 30.79 11.52 7.21
N ALA A 359 32.01 11.74 7.72
CA ALA A 359 32.77 12.95 7.45
C ALA A 359 33.23 13.00 5.98
N LYS A 360 33.55 11.82 5.43
CA LYS A 360 33.93 11.61 4.03
C LYS A 360 33.27 10.33 3.55
N PRO A 361 32.14 10.40 2.81
CA PRO A 361 31.51 9.22 2.25
C PRO A 361 32.42 8.58 1.19
N GLU A 362 32.41 7.26 1.11
CA GLU A 362 33.17 6.48 0.12
C GLU A 362 32.31 6.08 -1.09
N ASN A 363 30.98 6.07 -0.93
CA ASN A 363 29.99 5.72 -1.95
C ASN A 363 28.97 6.84 -2.19
N GLU A 364 28.37 6.89 -3.38
CA GLU A 364 27.35 7.91 -3.73
C GLU A 364 26.06 7.80 -2.90
N ASP A 365 25.79 6.62 -2.32
CA ASP A 365 24.61 6.36 -1.49
C ASP A 365 24.79 6.77 -0.01
N GLU A 366 25.99 7.16 0.40
CA GLU A 366 26.30 7.56 1.78
C GLU A 366 26.10 9.06 2.02
N LYS A 367 25.56 9.41 3.19
CA LYS A 367 25.35 10.82 3.57
C LYS A 367 26.61 11.44 4.15
N ALA A 368 26.91 12.67 3.74
CA ALA A 368 28.02 13.46 4.25
C ALA A 368 27.58 14.38 5.39
N TRP A 369 28.50 14.77 6.26
CA TRP A 369 28.27 15.83 7.26
C TRP A 369 27.77 17.15 6.66
N ALA A 370 28.10 17.42 5.40
CA ALA A 370 27.69 18.60 4.66
C ALA A 370 26.20 18.60 4.26
N ASP A 371 25.55 17.44 4.26
CA ASP A 371 24.14 17.31 3.87
C ASP A 371 23.19 17.82 4.96
N PHE A 372 23.71 18.15 6.15
CA PHE A 372 22.92 18.57 7.31
C PHE A 372 23.19 20.04 7.66
N THR A 373 22.14 20.75 8.08
CA THR A 373 22.24 22.15 8.53
C THR A 373 21.76 22.29 9.97
N PRO A 374 22.56 22.80 10.93
CA PRO A 374 23.99 23.15 10.77
C PRO A 374 24.83 21.93 10.41
N HIS A 375 25.98 22.19 9.77
CA HIS A 375 26.92 21.15 9.34
C HIS A 375 27.39 20.36 10.56
N TRP A 376 27.47 19.05 10.40
CA TRP A 376 27.95 18.18 11.47
C TRP A 376 29.45 18.34 11.71
N THR A 377 29.79 18.13 12.97
CA THR A 377 31.15 18.07 13.49
C THR A 377 31.39 16.70 14.14
N GLY A 378 32.62 16.43 14.56
CA GLY A 378 32.92 15.20 15.31
C GLY A 378 32.19 15.11 16.65
N ASP A 379 31.66 16.22 17.19
CA ASP A 379 30.93 16.23 18.46
C ASP A 379 29.45 15.89 18.32
N ASP A 380 28.92 15.85 17.09
CA ASP A 380 27.53 15.49 16.82
C ASP A 380 27.36 13.99 16.76
N ILE A 381 26.23 13.50 17.28
CA ILE A 381 25.98 12.06 17.45
C ILE A 381 24.78 11.59 16.63
N ILE A 382 23.67 12.30 16.75
CA ILE A 382 22.38 11.93 16.19
C ILE A 382 21.63 13.18 15.74
N LYS A 383 20.80 13.05 14.71
CA LYS A 383 19.80 14.06 14.35
C LYS A 383 18.53 13.39 13.86
N VAL A 384 17.40 13.99 14.22
CA VAL A 384 16.09 13.60 13.73
C VAL A 384 15.87 14.29 12.38
N VAL A 385 15.51 13.52 11.36
CA VAL A 385 15.23 14.03 10.01
C VAL A 385 13.72 14.23 9.87
N PRO A 386 13.23 15.48 9.77
CA PRO A 386 11.82 15.74 9.57
C PRO A 386 11.38 15.27 8.19
N GLY A 387 10.14 14.77 8.09
CA GLY A 387 9.49 14.44 6.83
C GLY A 387 8.68 15.62 6.27
N GLU A 388 7.91 15.36 5.21
CA GLU A 388 7.14 16.38 4.46
C GLU A 388 6.07 17.13 5.29
N SER A 389 5.74 16.64 6.49
CA SER A 389 4.87 17.33 7.46
C SER A 389 5.59 17.43 8.80
N GLU A 390 5.47 18.56 9.50
CA GLU A 390 6.07 18.83 10.84
C GLU A 390 5.79 17.76 11.91
N LYS A 391 4.83 16.85 11.66
CA LYS A 391 4.40 15.79 12.60
C LYS A 391 4.91 14.40 12.23
N ILE A 392 5.70 14.26 11.16
CA ILE A 392 6.20 12.97 10.68
C ILE A 392 7.73 13.05 10.64
N VAL A 393 8.39 12.16 11.37
CA VAL A 393 9.84 11.96 11.26
C VAL A 393 10.11 10.93 10.17
N GLU A 394 10.92 11.32 9.19
CA GLU A 394 11.31 10.46 8.08
C GLU A 394 12.50 9.55 8.46
N GLY A 395 13.43 10.05 9.28
CA GLY A 395 14.64 9.33 9.60
C GLY A 395 15.35 9.73 10.88
N ILE A 396 16.27 8.88 11.32
CA ILE A 396 17.22 9.15 12.40
C ILE A 396 18.62 8.97 11.83
N ALA A 397 19.35 10.06 11.71
CA ALA A 397 20.72 10.11 11.22
C ALA A 397 21.72 9.95 12.36
N ILE A 398 22.78 9.16 12.16
CA ILE A 398 23.81 8.86 13.17
C ILE A 398 25.21 9.14 12.61
N ASN A 399 26.01 9.85 13.40
CA ASN A 399 27.38 10.20 13.04
C ASN A 399 28.33 9.03 13.28
N MET A 400 28.71 8.37 12.18
CA MET A 400 29.64 7.24 12.17
C MET A 400 31.11 7.66 12.34
N ASP A 401 31.37 8.96 12.27
CA ASP A 401 32.70 9.57 12.38
C ASP A 401 32.86 10.45 13.64
N SER A 402 31.97 10.26 14.62
CA SER A 402 31.99 11.02 15.87
C SER A 402 33.27 10.79 16.68
N PHE A 403 33.65 11.77 17.49
CA PHE A 403 34.77 11.66 18.41
C PHE A 403 34.55 10.59 19.48
N VAL A 404 33.29 10.28 19.80
CA VAL A 404 32.93 9.22 20.76
C VAL A 404 33.45 7.87 20.27
N ILE A 405 33.09 7.48 19.04
CA ILE A 405 33.53 6.19 18.50
C ILE A 405 35.03 6.19 18.17
N LYS A 406 35.57 7.29 17.63
CA LYS A 406 37.00 7.41 17.34
C LYS A 406 37.86 7.28 18.61
N ARG A 407 37.47 7.95 19.69
CA ARG A 407 38.14 7.87 21.00
C ARG A 407 38.02 6.47 21.59
N TYR A 408 36.86 5.81 21.45
CA TYR A 408 36.67 4.46 21.92
C TYR A 408 37.59 3.45 21.22
N LEU A 409 37.65 3.48 19.88
CA LEU A 409 38.51 2.62 19.08
C LEU A 409 39.99 2.83 19.45
N SER A 410 40.43 4.09 19.53
CA SER A 410 41.80 4.45 19.89
C SER A 410 42.19 4.01 21.31
N LYS A 411 41.34 4.29 22.30
CA LYS A 411 41.60 3.92 23.71
C LYS A 411 41.70 2.41 23.90
N ASN A 412 40.88 1.64 23.19
CA ASN A 412 40.82 0.19 23.29
C ASN A 412 41.78 -0.54 22.32
N ARG A 413 42.57 0.20 21.53
CA ARG A 413 43.53 -0.31 20.54
C ARG A 413 42.87 -1.24 19.50
N ILE A 414 41.67 -0.90 19.07
CA ILE A 414 40.91 -1.69 18.08
C ILE A 414 41.29 -1.21 16.69
N ASN A 415 42.19 -1.96 16.05
CA ASN A 415 42.81 -1.57 14.78
C ASN A 415 42.55 -2.57 13.65
N THR A 416 41.99 -3.75 13.97
CA THR A 416 41.63 -4.77 12.99
C THR A 416 40.37 -4.37 12.24
N GLU A 417 40.31 -4.66 10.93
CA GLU A 417 39.16 -4.30 10.10
C GLU A 417 37.85 -4.88 10.65
N ASN A 418 37.87 -6.17 11.04
CA ASN A 418 36.74 -6.85 11.66
C ASN A 418 36.34 -6.23 13.00
N GLY A 419 37.31 -5.85 13.83
CA GLY A 419 37.04 -5.19 15.11
C GLY A 419 36.46 -3.80 14.94
N ILE A 420 37.01 -3.01 14.02
CA ILE A 420 36.49 -1.66 13.70
C ILE A 420 35.04 -1.77 13.19
N LYS A 421 34.77 -2.70 12.27
CA LYS A 421 33.43 -2.93 11.73
C LYS A 421 32.44 -3.31 12.82
N PHE A 422 32.76 -4.31 13.65
CA PHE A 422 31.90 -4.76 14.75
C PHE A 422 31.53 -3.62 15.72
N ILE A 423 32.49 -2.79 16.10
CA ILE A 423 32.27 -1.67 17.02
C ILE A 423 31.42 -0.57 16.39
N LYS A 424 31.68 -0.24 15.11
CA LYS A 424 30.87 0.72 14.34
C LYS A 424 29.42 0.28 14.25
N ASP A 425 29.19 -0.98 13.88
CA ASP A 425 27.85 -1.57 13.76
C ASP A 425 27.10 -1.56 15.09
N LYS A 426 27.79 -1.87 16.19
CA LYS A 426 27.21 -1.87 17.53
C LYS A 426 26.88 -0.47 18.04
N TYR A 427 27.78 0.50 17.81
CA TYR A 427 27.52 1.90 18.12
C TYR A 427 26.30 2.41 17.35
N PHE A 428 26.25 2.18 16.04
CA PHE A 428 25.14 2.57 15.19
C PHE A 428 23.81 2.03 15.72
N THR A 429 23.75 0.72 15.95
CA THR A 429 22.51 0.06 16.37
C THR A 429 22.05 0.54 17.75
N SER A 430 22.98 0.72 18.69
CA SER A 430 22.67 1.19 20.04
C SER A 430 22.17 2.64 20.05
N VAL A 431 22.86 3.54 19.34
CA VAL A 431 22.47 4.96 19.24
C VAL A 431 21.14 5.11 18.53
N TYR A 432 20.89 4.35 17.46
CA TYR A 432 19.62 4.35 16.73
C TYR A 432 18.46 3.93 17.63
N LEU A 433 18.59 2.80 18.31
CA LEU A 433 17.53 2.22 19.13
C LEU A 433 17.14 3.17 20.27
N HIS A 434 18.12 3.74 20.98
CA HIS A 434 17.87 4.69 22.05
C HIS A 434 17.29 6.01 21.51
N GLY A 435 17.78 6.50 20.36
CA GLY A 435 17.19 7.65 19.68
C GLY A 435 15.72 7.43 19.30
N LEU A 436 15.39 6.25 18.76
CA LEU A 436 14.04 5.85 18.40
C LEU A 436 13.12 5.76 19.63
N PHE A 437 13.62 5.23 20.75
CA PHE A 437 12.86 5.18 22.01
C PHE A 437 12.60 6.57 22.59
N LEU A 438 13.63 7.42 22.64
CA LEU A 438 13.47 8.80 23.10
C LEU A 438 12.45 9.54 22.22
N TYR A 439 12.51 9.36 20.91
CA TYR A 439 11.53 9.89 19.98
C TYR A 439 10.11 9.42 20.32
N GLY A 440 9.88 8.10 20.45
CA GLY A 440 8.56 7.57 20.78
C GLY A 440 8.02 8.05 22.14
N ILE A 441 8.89 8.25 23.13
CA ILE A 441 8.53 8.78 24.45
C ILE A 441 8.12 10.24 24.34
N PHE A 442 8.96 11.10 23.74
CA PHE A 442 8.68 12.53 23.66
C PHE A 442 7.53 12.85 22.72
N ASP A 443 7.35 12.11 21.62
CA ASP A 443 6.17 12.22 20.75
C ASP A 443 4.88 11.91 21.52
N LYS A 444 4.88 10.86 22.36
CA LYS A 444 3.74 10.56 23.24
C LYS A 444 3.48 11.67 24.24
N LEU A 445 4.53 12.20 24.88
CA LEU A 445 4.40 13.27 25.86
C LEU A 445 3.85 14.56 25.23
N ASN A 446 4.33 14.93 24.05
CA ASN A 446 3.81 16.09 23.30
C ASN A 446 2.35 15.91 22.86
N LYS A 447 1.89 14.66 22.63
CA LYS A 447 0.48 14.36 22.29
C LYS A 447 -0.47 14.35 23.49
N LEU A 448 0.05 14.25 24.71
CA LEU A 448 -0.75 14.24 25.94
C LEU A 448 -1.00 15.64 26.49
N ASP A 449 -0.30 16.65 25.99
CA ASP A 449 -0.42 18.05 26.39
C ASP A 449 -1.04 18.87 25.24
N ASP A 450 -1.94 19.80 25.56
CA ASP A 450 -2.58 20.66 24.54
C ASP A 450 -1.59 21.65 23.91
N ASN A 451 -0.42 21.82 24.52
CA ASN A 451 0.67 22.64 24.02
C ASN A 451 1.99 21.82 24.05
N PRO A 452 2.62 21.52 22.90
CA PRO A 452 3.83 20.71 22.87
C PRO A 452 4.95 21.42 23.63
N ARG A 453 5.52 20.74 24.63
CA ARG A 453 6.53 21.33 25.53
C ARG A 453 7.97 21.15 25.03
N TYR A 454 8.21 20.17 24.17
CA TYR A 454 9.54 19.75 23.80
C TYR A 454 9.73 19.82 22.28
N ASP A 455 10.75 20.55 21.85
CA ASP A 455 11.28 20.44 20.49
C ASP A 455 12.09 19.13 20.40
N ILE A 456 11.48 18.09 19.83
CA ILE A 456 12.05 16.75 19.77
C ILE A 456 13.32 16.73 18.89
N GLU A 457 13.38 17.60 17.88
CA GLU A 457 14.51 17.69 16.94
C GLU A 457 15.76 18.27 17.60
N GLU A 458 15.59 19.18 18.56
CA GLU A 458 16.70 19.77 19.34
C GLU A 458 17.02 18.94 20.61
N LEU A 459 16.00 18.39 21.26
CA LEU A 459 16.15 17.70 22.55
C LEU A 459 16.88 16.37 22.42
N ILE A 460 16.55 15.54 21.41
CA ILE A 460 17.17 14.21 21.25
C ILE A 460 18.68 14.32 21.01
N PRO A 461 19.18 15.15 20.07
CA PRO A 461 20.62 15.35 19.90
C PRO A 461 21.30 15.81 21.18
N THR A 462 20.67 16.72 21.93
CA THR A 462 21.20 17.26 23.18
C THR A 462 21.34 16.18 24.26
N LEU A 463 20.35 15.30 24.41
CA LEU A 463 20.40 14.19 25.38
C LEU A 463 21.38 13.10 24.96
N MET A 464 21.43 12.78 23.67
CA MET A 464 22.26 11.70 23.14
C MET A 464 23.74 12.04 23.11
N LYS A 465 24.11 13.32 23.06
CA LYS A 465 25.51 13.78 23.04
C LYS A 465 26.33 13.25 24.22
N PRO A 466 25.97 13.47 25.50
CA PRO A 466 26.68 12.87 26.63
C PRO A 466 26.39 11.37 26.79
N TYR A 467 25.18 10.92 26.45
CA TYR A 467 24.74 9.53 26.69
C TYR A 467 25.40 8.51 25.75
N SER A 468 25.72 8.90 24.53
CA SER A 468 26.36 8.02 23.54
C SER A 468 27.69 7.43 23.99
N SER A 469 28.48 8.18 24.78
CA SER A 469 29.71 7.65 25.37
C SER A 469 29.42 6.45 26.26
N PHE A 470 28.41 6.55 27.12
CA PHE A 470 27.98 5.44 27.98
C PHE A 470 27.50 4.24 27.16
N LEU A 471 26.67 4.47 26.13
CA LEU A 471 26.13 3.41 25.27
C LEU A 471 27.21 2.54 24.61
N VAL A 472 28.34 3.13 24.21
CA VAL A 472 29.45 2.37 23.61
C VAL A 472 30.19 1.53 24.66
N TYR A 473 30.30 2.01 25.91
CA TYR A 473 31.00 1.28 26.97
C TYR A 473 30.14 0.17 27.62
N GLU A 474 28.85 0.40 27.83
CA GLU A 474 27.97 -0.56 28.50
C GLU A 474 27.75 -1.82 27.67
N ASN A 475 27.59 -1.66 26.37
CA ASN A 475 27.15 -2.75 25.52
C ASN A 475 28.27 -3.75 25.17
N ILE A 476 29.55 -3.44 25.43
CA ILE A 476 30.68 -4.23 24.91
C ILE A 476 31.48 -4.86 26.06
N ASP A 477 31.30 -6.18 26.24
CA ASP A 477 31.98 -7.00 27.24
C ASP A 477 33.52 -7.03 27.01
N GLU A 478 34.29 -7.00 28.08
CA GLU A 478 35.75 -7.09 28.09
C GLU A 478 36.26 -8.40 27.46
N THR A 479 35.49 -9.47 27.58
CA THR A 479 35.78 -10.77 26.95
C THR A 479 35.76 -10.66 25.42
N ILE A 480 34.81 -9.89 24.86
CA ILE A 480 34.72 -9.63 23.42
C ILE A 480 35.81 -8.64 22.99
N LEU A 481 36.12 -7.64 23.82
CA LEU A 481 37.23 -6.72 23.52
C LEU A 481 38.57 -7.43 23.42
N SER A 482 38.82 -8.46 24.23
CA SER A 482 40.06 -9.22 24.17
C SER A 482 40.22 -10.01 22.87
N THR A 483 39.14 -10.54 22.29
CA THR A 483 39.17 -11.26 21.01
C THR A 483 39.31 -10.34 19.79
N LEU A 484 38.91 -9.07 19.93
CA LEU A 484 39.05 -8.06 18.88
C LEU A 484 40.43 -7.36 18.88
N ARG A 485 41.23 -7.56 19.94
CA ARG A 485 42.57 -6.99 20.15
C ARG A 485 43.72 -7.89 19.63
N VAL A 486 43.42 -8.97 18.88
CA VAL A 486 44.44 -9.95 18.49
C VAL A 486 45.37 -9.40 17.40
N GLU A 487 46.68 -9.39 17.76
CA GLU A 487 47.92 -8.99 17.06
C GLU A 487 48.02 -7.57 16.49
#